data_AF-A0A968XNM9-F1
#
_entry.id   AF-A0A968XNM9-F1
#
_cell.length_a   1.000
_cell.length_b   1.000
_cell.length_c   1.000
_cell.angle_alpha   90.00
_cell.angle_beta   90.00
_cell.angle_gamma   90.00
#
_symmetry.space_group_name_H-M   'P 1'
#
loop_
_entity.id
_entity.type
_entity.pdbx_description
1 polymer ?
#
loop_
_entity_poly.entity_id
_entity_poly.type
_entity_poly.pdbx_seq_one_letter_code
_entity_poly.pdbx_strand_id
1 'polypeptide(L)' 'MQKGTKFGHYTIERKLGEGGMGEVYLAFDNSLERLVALKILSTAFSQDTDRVQRLKQEAKAISALNHPNII' A
#
# COMPACT_ATOMS: atom_id res chain seq x y z
N MET A 1 8.67 6.71 6.55
CA MET A 1 8.96 5.71 7.60
C MET A 1 10.36 5.15 7.39
N GLN A 2 11.05 4.76 8.46
CA GLN A 2 12.42 4.24 8.40
C GLN A 2 12.42 2.69 8.40
N LYS A 3 13.52 2.06 7.98
CA LYS A 3 13.67 0.61 8.07
C LYS A 3 13.45 0.11 9.51
N GLY A 4 12.75 -1.01 9.66
CA GLY A 4 12.39 -1.61 10.95
C GLY A 4 11.15 -0.99 11.61
N THR A 5 10.58 0.09 11.06
CA THR A 5 9.34 0.65 11.60
C THR A 5 8.21 -0.37 11.47
N LYS A 6 7.48 -0.63 12.55
CA LYS A 6 6.29 -1.50 12.52
C LYS A 6 5.03 -0.70 12.23
N PHE A 7 4.18 -1.23 11.35
CA PHE A 7 2.86 -0.68 11.02
C PHE A 7 1.85 -1.83 10.96
N GLY A 8 1.06 -2.01 12.02
CA GLY A 8 0.25 -3.23 12.15
C GLY A 8 1.11 -4.49 12.14
N HIS A 9 0.80 -5.45 11.27
CA HIS A 9 1.60 -6.66 11.03
C HIS A 9 2.68 -6.48 9.95
N TYR A 10 2.94 -5.26 9.50
CA TYR A 10 3.97 -4.95 8.51
C TYR A 10 5.24 -4.41 9.18
N THR A 11 6.39 -4.86 8.71
CA THR A 11 7.70 -4.29 9.06
C THR A 11 8.29 -3.58 7.84
N ILE A 12 8.54 -2.28 7.92
CA ILE A 12 9.07 -1.48 6.81
C ILE A 12 10.52 -1.87 6.52
N GLU A 13 10.83 -2.21 5.28
CA GLU A 13 12.20 -2.49 4.83
C GLU A 13 12.85 -1.26 4.21
N ARG A 14 12.19 -0.62 3.24
CA ARG A 14 12.68 0.60 2.58
C ARG A 14 11.56 1.32 1.83
N LYS A 15 11.75 2.60 1.53
CA LYS A 15 10.89 3.35 0.62
C LYS A 15 11.08 2.87 -0.83
N LEU A 16 9.98 2.67 -1.54
CA LEU A 16 9.96 2.34 -2.97
C LEU A 16 9.73 3.59 -3.82
N GLY A 17 8.90 4.53 -3.34
CA GLY A 17 8.65 5.78 -4.06
C GLY A 17 7.69 6.70 -3.31
N GLU A 18 7.48 7.88 -3.88
CA GLU A 18 6.48 8.86 -3.43
C GLU A 18 5.88 9.61 -4.61
N GLY A 19 4.68 10.15 -4.41
CA GLY A 19 4.01 11.02 -5.37
C GLY A 19 2.81 11.71 -4.74
N GLY A 20 1.99 12.37 -5.55
CA GLY A 20 0.87 13.19 -5.06
C GLY A 20 -0.20 12.43 -4.23
N MET A 21 -0.28 11.10 -4.36
CA MET A 21 -1.21 10.28 -3.58
C MET A 21 -0.63 9.81 -2.23
N GLY A 22 0.68 9.95 -2.03
CA GLY A 22 1.39 9.48 -0.84
C GLY A 22 2.64 8.67 -1.17
N GLU A 23 3.02 7.80 -0.24
CA GLU A 23 4.29 7.09 -0.24
C GLU A 23 4.07 5.58 -0.40
N VAL A 24 5.00 4.90 -1.06
CA VAL A 24 5.00 3.44 -1.21
C VAL A 24 6.26 2.88 -0.58
N TYR A 25 6.09 1.86 0.25
CA TYR A 25 7.17 1.17 0.96
C TYR A 25 7.19 -0.30 0.60
N LEU A 26 8.40 -0.87 0.58
CA LEU A 26 8.58 -2.31 0.68
C LEU A 26 8.46 -2.66 2.16
N ALA A 27 7.57 -3.58 2.48
CA ALA A 27 7.36 -4.05 3.84
C ALA A 27 7.29 -5.58 3.86
N PHE A 28 7.74 -6.18 4.96
CA PHE A 28 7.50 -7.59 5.24
C PHE A 28 6.16 -7.74 5.97
N ASP A 29 5.23 -8.50 5.40
CA ASP A 29 3.98 -8.90 6.03
C ASP A 29 4.26 -10.09 6.95
N ASN A 30 4.20 -9.86 8.27
CA ASN A 30 4.43 -10.90 9.27
C ASN A 30 3.28 -11.92 9.37
N SER A 31 2.12 -11.66 8.78
CA SER A 31 0.98 -12.57 8.77
C SER A 31 1.00 -13.52 7.57
N LEU A 32 1.47 -13.04 6.41
CA LEU A 32 1.59 -13.83 5.19
C LEU A 32 3.03 -14.27 4.88
N GLU A 33 3.99 -13.91 5.74
CA GLU A 33 5.42 -14.21 5.65
C GLU A 33 6.05 -13.86 4.28
N ARG A 34 5.67 -12.71 3.72
CA ARG A 34 6.13 -12.27 2.39
C ARG A 34 6.39 -10.77 2.31
N LEU A 35 7.21 -10.36 1.34
CA LEU A 35 7.40 -8.95 1.01
C LEU A 35 6.20 -8.41 0.21
N VAL A 36 5.74 -7.21 0.56
CA VAL A 36 4.61 -6.52 -0.07
C VAL A 36 4.92 -5.05 -0.30
N ALA A 37 4.23 -4.44 -1.27
CA ALA A 37 4.21 -3.00 -1.45
C ALA A 37 3.10 -2.38 -0.60
N LEU A 38 3.47 -1.57 0.40
CA LEU A 38 2.54 -0.87 1.28
C LEU A 38 2.41 0.59 0.86
N LYS A 39 1.23 0.98 0.36
CA LYS A 39 0.91 2.36 -0.04
C LYS A 39 0.23 3.12 1.11
N ILE A 40 0.88 4.18 1.59
CA ILE A 40 0.39 5.07 2.63
C ILE A 40 -0.13 6.35 1.98
N LEU A 41 -1.40 6.68 2.19
CA LEU A 41 -2.03 7.84 1.59
C LEU A 41 -1.69 9.11 2.36
N SER A 42 -1.45 10.21 1.64
CA SER A 42 -1.27 11.53 2.28
C SER A 42 -2.57 12.00 2.91
N THR A 43 -2.49 12.81 3.96
CA THR A 43 -3.67 13.38 4.64
C THR A 43 -4.51 14.23 3.68
N ALA A 44 -3.88 14.97 2.77
CA ALA A 44 -4.58 15.73 1.73
C ALA A 44 -5.37 14.82 0.76
N PHE A 45 -4.89 13.60 0.49
CA PHE A 45 -5.60 12.62 -0.33
C PHE A 45 -6.70 11.91 0.46
N SER A 46 -6.49 11.64 1.75
CA SER A 46 -7.44 10.89 2.58
C SER A 46 -8.68 11.69 3.00
N GLN A 47 -8.62 13.03 2.94
CA GLN A 47 -9.76 13.92 3.23
C GLN A 47 -10.75 14.00 2.06
N ASP A 48 -10.32 13.63 0.84
CA ASP A 48 -11.19 13.56 -0.32
C ASP A 48 -11.83 12.16 -0.40
N THR A 49 -13.10 12.10 0.02
CA THR A 49 -13.82 10.84 0.14
C THR A 49 -14.01 10.16 -1.21
N ASP A 50 -14.17 10.93 -2.29
CA ASP A 50 -14.32 10.39 -3.65
C ASP A 50 -13.04 9.72 -4.14
N ARG A 51 -11.88 10.31 -3.81
CA ARG A 51 -10.57 9.73 -4.17
C ARG A 51 -10.28 8.46 -3.40
N VAL A 52 -10.66 8.39 -2.13
CA VAL A 52 -10.57 7.16 -1.33
C VAL A 52 -11.49 6.07 -1.88
N GLN A 53 -12.70 6.43 -2.32
CA GLN A 53 -13.64 5.48 -2.94
C GLN A 53 -13.11 4.93 -4.27
N ARG A 54 -12.53 5.78 -5.14
CA ARG A 54 -11.89 5.31 -6.38
C ARG A 54 -10.74 4.35 -6.11
N LEU A 55 -9.87 4.66 -5.15
CA LEU A 55 -8.77 3.77 -4.78
C LEU A 55 -9.30 2.40 -4.30
N LYS A 56 -10.38 2.38 -3.51
CA LYS A 56 -11.03 1.13 -3.10
C LYS A 56 -11.62 0.36 -4.28
N GLN A 57 -12.23 1.05 -5.24
CA GLN A 57 -12.74 0.42 -6.45
C GLN A 57 -11.62 -0.17 -7.31
N GLU A 58 -10.52 0.56 -7.51
CA GLU A 58 -9.33 0.08 -8.21
C GLU A 58 -8.74 -1.16 -7.53
N ALA A 59 -8.57 -1.12 -6.21
CA ALA A 59 -8.06 -2.26 -5.44
C ALA A 59 -8.98 -3.49 -5.57
N LYS A 60 -10.31 -3.30 -5.54
CA LYS A 60 -11.27 -4.38 -5.77
C LYS A 60 -11.20 -4.92 -7.19
N ALA A 61 -11.07 -4.06 -8.20
CA ALA A 61 -10.94 -4.49 -9.59
C ALA A 61 -9.66 -5.31 -9.81
N ILE A 62 -8.54 -4.88 -9.23
CA ILE A 62 -7.26 -5.61 -9.28
C ILE A 62 -7.35 -6.94 -8.53
N SER A 63 -7.93 -6.95 -7.32
CA SER A 63 -8.09 -8.18 -6.52
C SER A 63 -9.05 -9.19 -7.16
N ALA A 64 -10.01 -8.74 -7.98
CA ALA A 64 -10.91 -9.63 -8.72
C ALA A 64 -10.23 -10.28 -9.94
N LEU A 65 -9.12 -9.71 -10.41
CA LEU A 65 -8.32 -10.24 -11.50
C LEU A 65 -7.29 -11.22 -10.93
N ASN A 66 -7.70 -12.47 -10.69
CA ASN A 66 -6.78 -13.56 -10.38
C ASN A 66 -5.97 -13.92 -11.63
N HIS A 67 -4.85 -13.25 -11.84
CA HIS A 67 -3.89 -13.57 -12.90
C HIS A 67 -2.48 -13.65 -12.32
N PRO A 68 -1.65 -14.65 -12.70
CA PRO A 68 -0.30 -14.85 -12.14
C PRO A 68 0.67 -13.66 -12.34
N ASN A 69 0.32 -12.70 -13.19
CA ASN A 69 1.10 -11.48 -13.44
C ASN A 69 0.50 -10.21 -12.81
N ILE A 70 -0.52 -10.36 -11.96
CA ILE A 70 -1.08 -9.27 -11.15
C ILE A 70 -0.54 -9.50 -9.73
N ILE A 71 0.33 -8.58 -9.30
CA ILE A 71 1.11 -8.64 -8.05
C ILE A 71 0.40 -7.85 -6.95
#